data_AF-A0A9E5DRM7-F1
#
_entry.id   AF-A0A9E5DRM7-F1
#
_cell.length_a   1.000
_cell.length_b   1.000
_cell.length_c   1.000
_cell.angle_alpha   90.00
_cell.angle_beta   90.00
_cell.angle_gamma   90.00
#
_symmetry.space_group_name_H-M   'P 1'
#
loop_
_entity.id
_entity.type
_entity.pdbx_description
1 polymer ?
#
loop_
_entity_poly.entity_id
_entity_poly.type
_entity_poly.pdbx_seq_one_letter_code
_entity_poly.pdbx_strand_id
1 'polypeptide(L)'
;MHYPESAVASRLPERPLWSDLMADRPRQRKQRPQPEQPAPPASARLEPRITVSARAAALLQSVIDNHAEPAAGIRLAVAGRSAHGFLHSLALIEASEQPPDDAITTAGGITLFVEGRNVQYLDGVAIDLDDSEGTPRLVFVNPNPLWRDPVSKLIQQLFDDQINPQIAAHGGNVTLLNVEGDTAYIELGGGCVGCGLVDVTLKQGIEVAIKEALPEIAHVVDTTDHSAGDNPYYKPSKK
;
A
#
# COMPACT_ATOMS: atom_id res chain seq x y z
N MET A 1 -0.15 -82.16 57.33
CA MET A 1 -1.26 -81.38 56.75
C MET A 1 -0.63 -80.32 55.87
N HIS A 2 -0.58 -80.60 54.56
CA HIS A 2 0.15 -79.85 53.56
C HIS A 2 -0.63 -78.62 53.09
N TYR A 3 0.07 -77.50 52.94
CA TYR A 3 -0.30 -76.44 51.99
C TYR A 3 0.12 -76.86 50.58
N PRO A 4 -0.72 -76.59 49.57
CA PRO A 4 -0.18 -76.26 48.26
C PRO A 4 -0.72 -74.95 47.69
N GLU A 5 0.06 -74.46 46.74
CA GLU A 5 0.03 -73.23 45.96
C GLU A 5 -1.18 -73.06 45.01
N SER A 6 -1.48 -71.81 44.65
CA SER A 6 -1.65 -71.31 43.25
C SER A 6 -2.13 -69.84 43.30
N ALA A 7 -1.30 -68.89 42.89
CA ALA A 7 -1.10 -68.39 41.52
C ALA A 7 -2.22 -67.44 41.02
N VAL A 8 -1.94 -66.14 41.20
CA VAL A 8 -2.10 -65.00 40.28
C VAL A 8 -3.19 -65.06 39.19
N ALA A 9 -4.17 -64.16 39.29
CA ALA A 9 -4.61 -63.29 38.19
C ALA A 9 -5.49 -62.16 38.73
N SER A 10 -4.94 -60.94 38.82
CA SER A 10 -5.71 -59.73 39.10
C SER A 10 -6.60 -59.41 37.89
N ARG A 11 -7.91 -59.46 38.08
CA ARG A 11 -8.86 -58.83 37.17
C ARG A 11 -9.12 -57.42 37.67
N LEU A 12 -8.53 -56.44 36.99
CA LEU A 12 -8.96 -55.05 37.08
C LEU A 12 -10.32 -54.93 36.38
N PRO A 13 -11.38 -54.40 37.01
CA PRO A 13 -12.54 -53.93 36.29
C PRO A 13 -12.28 -52.51 35.78
N GLU A 14 -12.32 -52.42 34.46
CA GLU A 14 -12.91 -51.36 33.63
C GLU A 14 -12.42 -49.91 33.76
N ARG A 15 -12.20 -49.32 32.59
CA ARG A 15 -11.44 -48.09 32.34
C ARG A 15 -12.22 -46.88 32.90
N PRO A 16 -11.54 -45.88 33.46
CA PRO A 16 -12.21 -44.65 33.91
C PRO A 16 -12.81 -43.88 32.73
N LEU A 17 -14.00 -43.29 32.97
CA LEU A 17 -14.88 -42.51 32.08
C LEU A 17 -14.25 -41.19 31.54
N TRP A 18 -13.00 -41.21 31.10
CA TRP A 18 -12.35 -40.09 30.42
C TRP A 18 -11.68 -40.50 29.09
N SER A 19 -11.77 -41.76 28.67
CA SER A 19 -11.22 -42.23 27.39
C SER A 19 -11.96 -41.73 26.14
N ASP A 20 -13.11 -41.08 26.30
CA ASP A 20 -13.92 -40.57 25.17
C ASP A 20 -13.79 -39.05 24.98
N LEU A 21 -13.01 -38.35 25.80
CA LEU A 21 -12.82 -36.90 25.74
C LEU A 21 -11.55 -36.46 24.99
N MET A 22 -10.89 -37.36 24.27
CA MET A 22 -9.68 -37.08 23.46
C MET A 22 -9.75 -37.73 22.06
N ALA A 23 -10.96 -37.89 21.51
CA ALA A 23 -11.17 -38.37 20.14
C ALA A 23 -11.83 -37.32 19.22
N ASP A 24 -11.98 -36.07 19.66
CA ASP A 24 -12.50 -35.01 18.81
C ASP A 24 -11.34 -34.32 18.08
N ARG A 25 -10.87 -34.96 17.00
CA ARG A 25 -10.08 -34.24 16.00
C ARG A 25 -10.97 -33.10 15.51
N PRO A 26 -10.49 -31.85 15.45
CA PRO A 26 -11.22 -30.83 14.72
C PRO A 26 -11.35 -31.35 13.29
N ARG A 27 -12.57 -31.71 12.88
CA ARG A 27 -12.87 -31.92 11.46
C ARG A 27 -12.43 -30.64 10.80
N GLN A 28 -11.40 -30.71 9.96
CA GLN A 28 -11.07 -29.61 9.07
C GLN A 28 -12.37 -29.25 8.37
N ARG A 29 -12.95 -28.14 8.78
CA ARG A 29 -14.09 -27.52 8.15
C ARG A 29 -13.51 -27.13 6.80
N LYS A 30 -13.66 -28.00 5.80
CA LYS A 30 -13.29 -27.70 4.41
C LYS A 30 -13.82 -26.30 4.18
N GLN A 31 -12.91 -25.34 3.99
CA GLN A 31 -13.27 -23.98 3.71
C GLN A 31 -14.31 -24.07 2.61
N ARG A 32 -15.54 -23.67 2.93
CA ARG A 32 -16.56 -23.50 1.91
C ARG A 32 -15.87 -22.56 0.92
N PRO A 33 -15.68 -22.93 -0.36
CA PRO A 33 -15.11 -22.01 -1.31
C PRO A 33 -15.92 -20.72 -1.14
N GLN A 34 -15.21 -19.62 -0.85
CA GLN A 34 -15.87 -18.33 -0.84
C GLN A 34 -16.64 -18.25 -2.16
N PRO A 35 -17.91 -17.81 -2.16
CA PRO A 35 -18.55 -17.55 -3.44
C PRO A 35 -17.59 -16.64 -4.19
N GLU A 36 -17.02 -17.17 -5.27
CA GLU A 36 -16.14 -16.42 -6.14
C GLU A 36 -16.96 -15.20 -6.50
N GLN A 37 -16.55 -14.05 -5.93
CA GLN A 37 -17.28 -12.83 -6.15
C GLN A 37 -17.34 -12.70 -7.67
N PRO A 38 -18.53 -12.63 -8.28
CA PRO A 38 -18.60 -12.46 -9.71
C PRO A 38 -17.71 -11.26 -10.03
N ALA A 39 -16.74 -11.47 -10.93
CA ALA A 39 -15.85 -10.40 -11.38
C ALA A 39 -16.72 -9.15 -11.56
N PRO A 40 -16.34 -8.01 -10.93
CA PRO A 40 -17.19 -6.84 -10.91
C PRO A 40 -17.69 -6.61 -12.34
N PRO A 41 -19.02 -6.45 -12.54
CA PRO A 41 -19.57 -6.30 -13.88
C PRO A 41 -18.77 -5.21 -14.55
N ALA A 42 -18.22 -5.50 -15.74
CA ALA A 42 -17.31 -4.61 -16.47
C ALA A 42 -17.87 -3.18 -16.46
N SER A 43 -17.51 -2.41 -15.45
CA SER A 43 -17.83 -1.00 -15.34
C SER A 43 -17.15 -0.44 -16.55
N ALA A 44 -17.95 0.06 -17.51
CA ALA A 44 -17.52 0.55 -18.81
C ALA A 44 -16.08 1.04 -18.69
N ARG A 45 -15.12 0.25 -19.21
CA ARG A 45 -13.70 0.44 -18.92
C ARG A 45 -13.42 1.91 -19.16
N LEU A 46 -13.18 2.66 -18.09
CA LEU A 46 -13.02 4.10 -18.18
C LEU A 46 -11.86 4.31 -19.15
N GLU A 47 -12.12 4.96 -20.27
CA GLU A 47 -11.06 5.37 -21.19
C GLU A 47 -10.48 6.67 -20.64
N PRO A 48 -9.30 6.64 -19.99
CA PRO A 48 -8.76 7.81 -19.34
C PRO A 48 -8.40 8.86 -20.38
N ARG A 49 -8.87 10.09 -20.17
CA ARG A 49 -8.58 11.24 -21.02
C ARG A 49 -7.22 11.81 -20.61
N ILE A 50 -6.15 11.28 -21.19
CA ILE A 50 -4.79 11.77 -20.97
C ILE A 50 -4.40 12.74 -22.08
N THR A 51 -3.73 13.83 -21.75
CA THR A 51 -3.10 14.70 -22.75
C THR A 51 -1.59 14.67 -22.59
N VAL A 52 -0.87 14.75 -23.71
CA VAL A 52 0.59 14.78 -23.76
C VAL A 52 0.99 15.92 -24.68
N SER A 53 1.81 16.84 -24.20
CA SER A 53 2.33 17.92 -25.03
C SER A 53 3.22 17.38 -26.16
N ALA A 54 3.36 18.12 -27.26
CA ALA A 54 4.21 17.68 -28.37
C ALA A 54 5.66 17.42 -27.94
N ARG A 55 6.17 18.19 -26.96
CA ARG A 55 7.53 18.06 -26.42
C ARG A 55 7.66 16.79 -25.56
N ALA A 56 6.70 16.55 -24.67
CA ALA A 56 6.67 15.34 -23.87
C ALA A 56 6.51 14.09 -24.74
N ALA A 57 5.67 14.15 -25.78
CA ALA A 57 5.51 13.06 -26.74
C ALA A 57 6.82 12.76 -27.48
N ALA A 58 7.53 13.78 -27.97
CA ALA A 58 8.83 13.55 -28.63
C ALA A 58 9.85 12.87 -27.69
N LEU A 59 9.90 13.26 -26.42
CA LEU A 59 10.76 12.61 -25.42
C LEU A 59 10.34 11.15 -25.18
N LEU A 60 9.06 10.90 -24.92
CA LEU A 60 8.55 9.55 -24.66
C LEU A 60 8.74 8.64 -25.89
N GLN A 61 8.52 9.15 -27.10
CA GLN A 61 8.78 8.41 -28.33
C GLN A 61 10.27 8.08 -28.47
N SER A 62 11.17 9.02 -28.14
CA SER A 62 12.61 8.73 -28.15
C SER A 62 12.99 7.63 -27.15
N VAL A 63 12.29 7.51 -26.03
CA VAL A 63 12.51 6.42 -25.05
C VAL A 63 12.04 5.09 -25.62
N ILE A 64 10.90 5.06 -26.33
CA ILE A 64 10.40 3.88 -27.05
C ILE A 64 11.37 3.45 -28.15
N ASP A 65 11.80 4.38 -29.00
CA ASP A 65 12.64 4.10 -30.17
C ASP A 65 14.05 3.63 -29.81
N ASN A 66 14.58 4.08 -28.67
CA ASN A 66 15.90 3.69 -28.17
C ASN A 66 15.86 2.45 -27.26
N HIS A 67 14.69 1.86 -27.02
CA HIS A 67 14.60 0.61 -26.28
C HIS A 67 15.11 -0.55 -27.13
N ALA A 68 15.88 -1.46 -26.53
CA ALA A 68 16.52 -2.56 -27.26
C ALA A 68 15.49 -3.52 -27.88
N GLU A 69 14.40 -3.78 -27.15
CA GLU A 69 13.30 -4.62 -27.59
C GLU A 69 12.14 -3.76 -28.12
N PRO A 70 11.37 -4.24 -29.11
CA PRO A 70 10.19 -3.53 -29.59
C PRO A 70 9.21 -3.26 -28.44
N ALA A 71 8.89 -1.98 -28.20
CA ALA A 71 7.92 -1.59 -27.20
C ALA A 71 6.54 -1.30 -27.82
N ALA A 72 5.47 -1.76 -27.17
CA ALA A 72 4.08 -1.43 -27.51
C ALA A 72 3.69 -0.01 -27.07
N GLY A 73 4.36 0.54 -26.06
CA GLY A 73 4.05 1.87 -25.54
C GLY A 73 4.60 2.10 -24.13
N ILE A 74 3.99 3.06 -23.42
CA ILE A 74 4.38 3.45 -22.07
C ILE A 74 3.24 3.15 -21.11
N ARG A 75 3.55 2.47 -20.00
CA ARG A 75 2.64 2.29 -18.87
C ARG A 75 2.74 3.47 -17.91
N LEU A 76 1.61 4.07 -17.57
CA LEU A 76 1.42 5.12 -16.59
C LEU A 76 0.71 4.58 -15.36
N ALA A 77 1.30 4.77 -14.19
CA ALA A 77 0.72 4.37 -12.91
C ALA A 77 0.92 5.44 -11.83
N VAL A 78 0.23 5.25 -10.70
CA VAL A 78 0.50 5.97 -9.45
C VAL A 78 1.35 5.05 -8.58
N ALA A 79 2.64 5.36 -8.47
CA ALA A 79 3.57 4.62 -7.61
C ALA A 79 3.36 4.91 -6.12
N GLY A 80 2.83 6.09 -5.81
CA GLY A 80 2.58 6.51 -4.43
C GLY A 80 1.96 7.89 -4.34
N ARG A 81 1.96 8.43 -3.13
CA ARG A 81 1.46 9.76 -2.81
C ARG A 81 2.49 10.47 -1.95
N SER A 82 2.51 11.79 -2.06
CA SER A 82 3.36 12.68 -1.27
C SER A 82 2.54 13.90 -0.83
N ALA A 83 3.15 14.74 0.00
CA ALA A 83 2.58 16.05 0.35
C ALA A 83 2.33 16.95 -0.88
N HIS A 84 2.98 16.70 -2.02
CA HIS A 84 2.84 17.50 -3.25
C HIS A 84 1.93 16.87 -4.30
N GLY A 85 1.26 15.77 -3.98
CA GLY A 85 0.36 15.08 -4.89
C GLY A 85 0.81 13.66 -5.20
N PHE A 86 0.34 13.14 -6.33
CA PHE A 86 0.64 11.79 -6.79
C PHE A 86 2.09 11.67 -7.25
N LEU A 87 2.71 10.54 -6.91
CA LEU A 87 3.98 10.12 -7.50
C LEU A 87 3.66 9.23 -8.70
N HIS A 88 3.77 9.79 -9.90
CA HIS A 88 3.55 9.04 -11.14
C HIS A 88 4.77 8.20 -11.49
N SER A 89 4.53 7.00 -12.02
CA SER A 89 5.58 6.17 -12.62
C SER A 89 5.28 5.91 -14.08
N LEU A 90 6.36 5.81 -14.86
CA LEU A 90 6.35 5.41 -16.25
C LEU A 90 7.20 4.16 -16.41
N ALA A 91 6.69 3.18 -17.16
CA ALA A 91 7.44 1.99 -17.56
C ALA A 91 7.25 1.73 -19.05
N LEU A 92 8.23 1.15 -19.72
CA LEU A 92 8.05 0.66 -21.09
C LEU A 92 7.29 -0.66 -21.04
N ILE A 93 6.36 -0.84 -21.99
CA ILE A 93 5.68 -2.11 -22.21
C ILE A 93 6.19 -2.69 -23.50
N GLU A 94 6.74 -3.89 -23.43
CA GLU A 94 7.23 -4.62 -24.60
C GLU A 94 6.08 -5.06 -25.50
N ALA A 95 6.34 -5.22 -26.80
CA ALA A 95 5.32 -5.61 -27.77
C ALA A 95 4.74 -7.01 -27.54
N SER A 96 5.45 -7.85 -26.79
CA SER A 96 5.01 -9.18 -26.36
C SER A 96 4.12 -9.16 -25.11
N GLU A 97 4.06 -8.03 -24.41
CA GLU A 97 3.38 -7.88 -23.14
C GLU A 97 2.08 -7.10 -23.30
N GLN A 98 1.06 -7.54 -22.59
CA GLN A 98 -0.13 -6.75 -22.35
C GLN A 98 -0.52 -6.90 -20.89
N PRO A 99 -0.26 -5.88 -20.05
CA PRO A 99 -0.64 -5.94 -18.65
C PRO A 99 -2.15 -6.16 -18.52
N PRO A 100 -2.59 -7.12 -17.70
CA PRO A 100 -4.01 -7.35 -17.48
C PRO A 100 -4.63 -6.13 -16.77
N ASP A 101 -5.90 -5.88 -17.06
CA ASP A 101 -6.73 -4.82 -16.45
C ASP A 101 -6.31 -3.37 -16.73
N ASP A 102 -5.18 -3.13 -17.40
CA ASP A 102 -4.79 -1.80 -17.84
C ASP A 102 -5.76 -1.25 -18.89
N ALA A 103 -6.11 0.02 -18.75
CA ALA A 103 -6.84 0.75 -19.77
C ALA A 103 -5.86 1.27 -20.82
N ILE A 104 -6.19 1.13 -22.10
CA ILE A 104 -5.32 1.60 -23.19
C ILE A 104 -5.91 2.90 -23.75
N THR A 105 -5.06 3.92 -23.91
CA THR A 105 -5.43 5.19 -24.54
C THR A 105 -4.29 5.67 -25.44
N THR A 106 -4.59 6.57 -26.38
CA THR A 106 -3.57 7.17 -27.26
C THR A 106 -3.52 8.67 -27.03
N ALA A 107 -2.33 9.21 -26.76
CA ALA A 107 -2.12 10.63 -26.53
C ALA A 107 -0.78 11.07 -27.13
N GLY A 108 -0.78 12.20 -27.84
CA GLY A 108 0.44 12.70 -28.50
C GLY A 108 1.02 11.76 -29.57
N GLY A 109 0.21 10.82 -30.10
CA GLY A 109 0.65 9.79 -31.03
C GLY A 109 1.27 8.54 -30.37
N ILE A 110 1.29 8.48 -29.03
CA ILE A 110 1.87 7.38 -28.26
C ILE A 110 0.75 6.55 -27.62
N THR A 111 0.93 5.22 -27.63
CA THR A 111 0.09 4.30 -26.87
C THR A 111 0.46 4.34 -25.39
N LEU A 112 -0.53 4.64 -24.54
CA LEU A 112 -0.40 4.64 -23.09
C LEU A 112 -1.22 3.49 -22.49
N PHE A 113 -0.58 2.72 -21.62
CA PHE A 113 -1.21 1.71 -20.77
C PHE A 113 -1.42 2.32 -19.38
N VAL A 114 -2.66 2.54 -18.97
CA VAL A 114 -2.97 3.14 -17.68
C VAL A 114 -3.32 2.04 -16.70
N GLU A 115 -2.56 1.94 -15.60
CA GLU A 115 -2.74 0.88 -14.61
C GLU A 115 -4.20 0.81 -14.12
N GLY A 116 -4.83 -0.36 -14.26
CA GLY A 116 -6.28 -0.53 -14.07
C GLY A 116 -6.82 0.04 -12.75
N ARG A 117 -6.14 -0.25 -11.63
CA ARG A 117 -6.50 0.27 -10.30
C ARG A 117 -6.32 1.79 -10.15
N ASN A 118 -5.59 2.43 -11.06
CA ASN A 118 -5.28 3.86 -11.04
C ASN A 118 -6.06 4.68 -12.07
N VAL A 119 -6.88 4.07 -12.93
CA VAL A 119 -7.59 4.80 -14.00
C VAL A 119 -8.37 6.01 -13.46
N GLN A 120 -9.08 5.85 -12.34
CA GLN A 120 -9.84 6.95 -11.70
C GLN A 120 -8.98 8.07 -11.08
N TYR A 121 -7.68 7.85 -10.92
CA TYR A 121 -6.70 8.82 -10.40
C TYR A 121 -5.83 9.43 -11.50
N LEU A 122 -5.93 8.89 -12.72
CA LEU A 122 -5.14 9.30 -13.87
C LEU A 122 -6.00 9.94 -14.96
N ASP A 123 -7.33 9.78 -14.94
CA ASP A 123 -8.23 10.47 -15.86
C ASP A 123 -8.04 12.00 -15.81
N GLY A 124 -7.85 12.64 -16.96
CA GLY A 124 -7.62 14.08 -17.06
C GLY A 124 -6.18 14.54 -16.79
N VAL A 125 -5.24 13.63 -16.54
CA VAL A 125 -3.82 14.00 -16.38
C VAL A 125 -3.27 14.60 -17.67
N ALA A 126 -2.54 15.71 -17.53
CA ALA A 126 -1.73 16.28 -18.59
C ALA A 126 -0.24 16.03 -18.32
N ILE A 127 0.46 15.49 -19.31
CA ILE A 127 1.91 15.25 -19.29
C ILE A 127 2.58 16.32 -20.14
N ASP A 128 3.49 17.06 -19.55
CA ASP A 128 4.32 18.06 -20.24
C ASP A 128 5.79 17.88 -19.88
N LEU A 129 6.63 18.76 -20.38
CA LEU A 129 8.06 18.76 -20.19
C LEU A 129 8.50 20.14 -19.70
N ASP A 130 9.12 20.15 -18.52
CA ASP A 130 9.77 21.31 -17.93
C ASP A 130 11.28 21.19 -18.08
N ASP A 131 11.89 22.18 -18.72
CA ASP A 131 13.33 22.29 -18.94
C ASP A 131 13.91 23.59 -18.36
N SER A 132 13.15 24.27 -17.48
CA SER A 132 13.57 25.53 -16.86
C SER A 132 14.85 25.40 -16.05
N GLU A 133 15.13 24.22 -15.49
CA GLU A 133 16.36 23.90 -14.74
C GLU A 133 17.42 23.18 -15.61
N GLY A 134 17.36 23.35 -16.93
CA GLY A 134 18.37 22.89 -17.89
C GLY A 134 18.26 21.43 -18.29
N THR A 135 18.02 20.51 -17.35
CA THR A 135 17.71 19.11 -17.70
C THR A 135 16.20 18.96 -17.89
N PRO A 136 15.71 18.60 -19.09
CA PRO A 136 14.30 18.31 -19.33
C PRO A 136 13.77 17.24 -18.39
N ARG A 137 12.63 17.51 -17.75
CA ARG A 137 11.92 16.55 -16.89
C ARG A 137 10.46 16.52 -17.28
N LEU A 138 9.87 15.33 -17.22
CA LEU A 138 8.43 15.19 -17.37
C LEU A 138 7.75 15.77 -16.13
N VAL A 139 6.70 16.55 -16.37
CA VAL A 139 5.84 17.09 -15.32
C VAL A 139 4.41 16.62 -15.56
N PHE A 140 3.70 16.36 -14.47
CA PHE A 140 2.35 15.82 -14.50
C PHE A 140 1.41 16.80 -13.79
N VAL A 141 0.44 17.32 -14.54
CA VAL A 141 -0.66 18.08 -13.96
C VAL A 141 -1.82 17.11 -13.75
N ASN A 142 -2.01 16.68 -12.52
CA ASN A 142 -3.08 15.75 -12.15
C ASN A 142 -4.23 16.50 -11.47
N PRO A 143 -5.42 16.60 -12.10
CA PRO A 143 -6.56 17.32 -11.52
C PRO A 143 -7.31 16.50 -10.46
N ASN A 144 -6.96 15.23 -10.25
CA ASN A 144 -7.69 14.33 -9.38
C ASN A 144 -7.38 14.57 -7.91
N PRO A 145 -8.36 14.36 -7.01
CA PRO A 145 -8.08 14.38 -5.58
C PRO A 145 -7.18 13.20 -5.20
N LEU A 146 -6.25 13.42 -4.26
CA LEU A 146 -5.33 12.38 -3.75
C LEU A 146 -6.08 11.17 -3.19
N TRP A 147 -7.19 11.46 -2.52
CA TRP A 147 -8.04 10.51 -1.82
C TRP A 147 -9.46 10.64 -2.32
N ARG A 148 -10.15 9.52 -2.51
CA ARG A 148 -11.55 9.50 -2.98
C ARG A 148 -12.52 9.08 -1.87
N ASP A 149 -12.10 8.15 -1.03
CA ASP A 149 -12.83 7.70 0.14
C ASP A 149 -12.82 8.77 1.25
N PRO A 150 -13.88 8.83 2.07
CA PRO A 150 -14.03 9.86 3.09
C PRO A 150 -13.01 9.74 4.23
N VAL A 151 -12.63 8.52 4.61
CA VAL A 151 -11.72 8.26 5.73
C VAL A 151 -10.33 8.81 5.43
N SER A 152 -9.74 8.44 4.29
CA SER A 152 -8.41 8.93 3.89
C SER A 152 -8.41 10.45 3.68
N LYS A 153 -9.50 11.03 3.16
CA LYS A 153 -9.65 12.49 3.08
C LYS A 153 -9.59 13.16 4.44
N LEU A 154 -10.29 12.62 5.44
CA LEU A 154 -10.31 13.17 6.79
C LEU A 154 -8.94 13.03 7.47
N ILE A 155 -8.26 11.90 7.31
CA ILE A 155 -6.87 11.75 7.82
C ILE A 155 -5.93 12.75 7.14
N GLN A 156 -6.01 12.89 5.82
CA GLN A 156 -5.20 13.86 5.09
C GLN A 156 -5.45 15.29 5.58
N GLN A 157 -6.72 15.68 5.77
CA GLN A 157 -7.07 16.98 6.32
C GLN A 157 -6.51 17.18 7.73
N LEU A 158 -6.62 16.16 8.59
CA LEU A 158 -6.01 16.20 9.93
C LEU A 158 -4.48 16.42 9.84
N PHE A 159 -3.81 15.76 8.90
CA PHE A 159 -2.38 15.93 8.70
C PHE A 159 -2.03 17.33 8.22
N ASP A 160 -2.74 17.83 7.23
CA ASP A 160 -2.47 19.14 6.63
C ASP A 160 -2.77 20.29 7.59
N ASP A 161 -3.88 20.21 8.33
CA ASP A 161 -4.39 21.32 9.15
C ASP A 161 -3.81 21.32 10.58
N GLN A 162 -3.46 20.15 11.13
CA GLN A 162 -3.11 20.02 12.54
C GLN A 162 -1.73 19.41 12.77
N ILE A 163 -1.42 18.26 12.16
CA ILE A 163 -0.22 17.50 12.51
C ILE A 163 1.03 18.09 11.87
N ASN A 164 1.07 18.19 10.54
CA ASN A 164 2.23 18.70 9.81
C ASN A 164 2.66 20.10 10.27
N PRO A 165 1.76 21.06 10.52
CA PRO A 165 2.13 22.37 11.08
C PRO A 165 2.87 22.28 12.42
N GLN A 166 2.52 21.32 13.28
CA GLN A 166 3.15 21.17 14.60
C GLN A 166 4.54 20.53 14.51
N ILE A 167 4.68 19.46 13.72
CA ILE A 167 5.96 18.74 13.60
C ILE A 167 6.95 19.43 12.66
N ALA A 168 6.47 20.31 11.76
CA ALA A 168 7.31 21.13 10.89
C ALA A 168 8.24 22.06 11.69
N ALA A 169 7.85 22.49 12.89
CA ALA A 169 8.71 23.28 13.78
C ALA A 169 10.01 22.55 14.18
N HIS A 170 10.00 21.22 14.10
CA HIS A 170 11.16 20.35 14.33
C HIS A 170 11.72 19.78 13.01
N GLY A 171 11.32 20.34 11.87
CA GLY A 171 11.71 19.89 10.53
C GLY A 171 11.13 18.53 10.13
N GLY A 172 10.12 18.03 10.84
CA GLY A 172 9.46 16.77 10.53
C GLY A 172 8.21 16.93 9.67
N ASN A 173 7.76 15.85 9.06
CA ASN A 173 6.46 15.74 8.40
C ASN A 173 5.93 14.30 8.47
N VAL A 174 4.63 14.14 8.21
CA VAL A 174 3.95 12.87 8.03
C VAL A 174 3.19 12.88 6.71
N THR A 175 3.28 11.77 5.99
CA THR A 175 2.55 11.52 4.76
C THR A 175 1.65 10.30 4.94
N LEU A 176 0.37 10.41 4.55
CA LEU A 176 -0.51 9.26 4.45
C LEU A 176 -0.18 8.48 3.17
N LEU A 177 0.11 7.18 3.29
CA LEU A 177 0.42 6.32 2.14
C LEU A 177 -0.80 5.54 1.68
N ASN A 178 -1.54 4.96 2.63
CA ASN A 178 -2.75 4.19 2.36
C ASN A 178 -3.64 4.05 3.60
N VAL A 179 -4.90 3.68 3.38
CA VAL A 179 -5.81 3.18 4.42
C VAL A 179 -6.39 1.86 3.94
N GLU A 180 -6.15 0.78 4.68
CA GLU A 180 -6.71 -0.54 4.40
C GLU A 180 -7.53 -1.01 5.61
N GLY A 181 -8.84 -1.10 5.44
CA GLY A 181 -9.75 -1.46 6.53
C GLY A 181 -9.68 -0.44 7.67
N ASP A 182 -9.25 -0.88 8.86
CA ASP A 182 -9.08 -0.09 10.07
C ASP A 182 -7.62 0.35 10.30
N THR A 183 -6.74 0.15 9.31
CA THR A 183 -5.30 0.41 9.43
C THR A 183 -4.87 1.54 8.50
N ALA A 184 -4.30 2.60 9.06
CA ALA A 184 -3.66 3.69 8.31
C ALA A 184 -2.15 3.47 8.21
N TYR A 185 -1.62 3.53 6.99
CA TYR A 185 -0.19 3.42 6.71
C TYR A 185 0.39 4.80 6.44
N ILE A 186 1.43 5.16 7.16
CA ILE A 186 2.06 6.48 7.09
C ILE A 186 3.56 6.37 6.89
N GLU A 187 4.14 7.46 6.40
CA GLU A 187 5.58 7.66 6.34
C GLU A 187 5.93 8.96 7.06
N LEU A 188 6.92 8.89 7.94
CA LEU A 188 7.52 10.03 8.61
C LEU A 188 8.76 10.47 7.86
N GLY A 189 8.90 11.79 7.66
CA GLY A 189 10.03 12.36 6.96
C GLY A 189 10.73 13.47 7.77
N GLY A 190 11.84 13.95 7.20
CA GLY A 190 12.64 15.02 7.78
C GLY A 190 13.17 14.69 9.18
N GLY A 191 13.02 15.63 10.12
CA GLY A 191 13.47 15.49 11.51
C GLY A 191 12.86 14.31 12.26
N CYS A 192 11.75 13.74 11.78
CA CYS A 192 11.11 12.57 12.40
C CYS A 192 11.85 11.26 12.14
N VAL A 193 12.60 11.12 11.04
CA VAL A 193 13.23 9.85 10.64
C VAL A 193 14.25 9.36 11.67
N GLY A 194 15.09 10.26 12.20
CA GLY A 194 16.16 9.94 13.15
C GLY A 194 15.91 10.38 14.60
N CYS A 195 14.71 10.86 14.93
CA CYS A 195 14.44 11.39 16.27
C CYS A 195 14.30 10.26 17.30
N GLY A 196 15.06 10.32 18.40
CA GLY A 196 14.93 9.38 19.53
C GLY A 196 13.58 9.45 20.26
N LEU A 197 12.69 10.38 19.89
CA LEU A 197 11.32 10.52 20.39
C LEU A 197 10.26 10.18 19.34
N VAL A 198 10.63 9.59 18.20
CA VAL A 198 9.67 9.28 17.11
C VAL A 198 8.50 8.41 17.58
N ASP A 199 8.78 7.45 18.48
CA ASP A 199 7.74 6.61 19.11
C ASP A 199 6.68 7.42 19.86
N VAL A 200 7.08 8.54 20.48
CA VAL A 200 6.17 9.43 21.20
C VAL A 200 5.33 10.24 20.21
N THR A 201 5.96 10.84 19.20
CA THR A 201 5.24 11.57 18.14
C THR A 201 4.23 10.67 17.43
N LEU A 202 4.60 9.42 17.14
CA LEU A 202 3.72 8.43 16.53
C LEU A 202 2.57 8.05 17.48
N LYS A 203 2.88 7.51 18.66
CA LYS A 203 1.86 6.91 19.55
C LYS A 203 1.02 7.93 20.32
N GLN A 204 1.62 9.05 20.71
CA GLN A 204 0.95 10.07 21.55
C GLN A 204 0.51 11.30 20.77
N GLY A 205 1.00 11.47 19.54
CA GLY A 205 0.57 12.55 18.64
C GLY A 205 -0.35 12.02 17.55
N ILE A 206 0.25 11.38 16.53
CA ILE A 206 -0.44 11.01 15.29
C ILE A 206 -1.54 9.98 15.55
N GLU A 207 -1.23 8.89 16.26
CA GLU A 207 -2.17 7.81 16.51
C GLU A 207 -3.36 8.27 17.38
N VAL A 208 -3.10 9.07 18.42
CA VAL A 208 -4.16 9.65 19.26
C VAL A 208 -5.05 10.56 18.43
N ALA A 209 -4.47 11.49 17.67
CA ALA A 209 -5.23 12.45 16.88
C ALA A 209 -6.10 11.75 15.81
N ILE A 210 -5.56 10.74 15.12
CA ILE A 210 -6.34 9.95 14.15
C ILE A 210 -7.48 9.23 14.85
N LYS A 211 -7.24 8.56 15.99
CA LYS A 211 -8.28 7.81 16.72
C LYS A 211 -9.36 8.69 17.33
N GLU A 212 -9.01 9.90 17.76
CA GLU A 212 -9.99 10.88 18.25
C GLU A 212 -10.88 11.41 17.12
N ALA A 213 -10.30 11.66 15.94
CA ALA A 213 -11.06 12.12 14.78
C ALA A 213 -11.85 11.00 14.09
N LEU A 214 -11.30 9.79 14.06
CA LEU A 214 -11.77 8.63 13.30
C LEU A 214 -11.63 7.35 14.14
N PRO A 215 -12.57 7.08 15.07
CA PRO A 215 -12.52 5.92 15.95
C PRO A 215 -12.54 4.57 15.21
N GLU A 216 -12.92 4.55 13.92
CA GLU A 216 -12.87 3.38 13.06
C GLU A 216 -11.43 2.95 12.66
N ILE A 217 -10.43 3.81 12.82
CA ILE A 217 -9.02 3.45 12.59
C ILE A 217 -8.44 2.87 13.88
N ALA A 218 -8.28 1.56 13.93
CA ALA A 218 -7.71 0.85 15.07
C ALA A 218 -6.17 0.90 15.12
N HIS A 219 -5.54 0.97 13.95
CA HIS A 219 -4.09 0.80 13.81
C HIS A 219 -3.46 1.90 12.95
N VAL A 220 -2.29 2.37 13.36
CA VAL A 220 -1.45 3.27 12.57
C VAL A 220 -0.08 2.61 12.43
N VAL A 221 0.33 2.36 11.20
CA VAL A 221 1.58 1.67 10.87
C VAL A 221 2.52 2.66 10.20
N ASP A 222 3.66 2.90 10.83
CA ASP A 222 4.77 3.65 10.25
C ASP A 222 5.63 2.73 9.38
N THR A 223 5.81 3.09 8.11
CA THR A 223 6.61 2.33 7.13
C THR A 223 8.03 2.88 6.95
N THR A 224 8.42 3.89 7.72
CA THR A 224 9.70 4.59 7.58
C THR A 224 10.88 3.71 8.01
N ASP A 225 11.98 3.77 7.27
CA ASP A 225 13.25 3.24 7.73
C ASP A 225 13.95 4.25 8.66
N HIS A 226 13.70 4.14 9.97
CA HIS A 226 14.31 4.99 10.99
C HIS A 226 15.82 4.76 11.18
N SER A 227 16.40 3.74 10.55
CA SER A 227 17.85 3.51 10.59
C SER A 227 18.62 4.35 9.56
N ALA A 228 17.91 4.93 8.58
CA ALA A 228 18.50 5.67 7.47
C ALA A 228 18.67 7.20 7.72
N GLY A 229 18.22 7.72 8.88
CA GLY A 229 18.33 9.14 9.21
C GLY A 229 19.73 9.58 9.67
N ASP A 230 20.15 10.79 9.30
CA ASP A 230 21.48 11.38 9.59
C ASP A 230 21.78 11.65 11.08
N ASN A 231 20.92 11.23 12.02
CA ASN A 231 21.18 11.43 13.45
C ASN A 231 20.65 10.27 14.32
N PRO A 232 21.30 9.09 14.30
CA PRO A 232 20.82 7.90 15.00
C PRO A 232 21.19 7.96 16.50
N TYR A 233 20.43 8.73 17.28
CA TYR A 233 20.53 8.70 18.74
C TYR A 233 19.49 7.74 19.34
N TYR A 234 19.50 6.47 18.92
CA TYR A 234 18.86 5.41 19.69
C TYR A 234 19.58 4.06 19.53
N LYS A 235 20.22 3.62 20.62
CA LYS A 235 20.55 2.20 20.84
C LYS A 235 19.45 1.63 21.75
N PRO A 236 18.68 0.62 21.32
CA PRO A 236 17.68 0.01 22.18
C PRO A 236 18.36 -0.62 23.40
N SER A 237 17.92 -0.19 24.59
CA SER A 237 18.28 -0.88 25.83
C SER A 237 17.43 -2.15 25.92
N LYS A 238 18.09 -3.31 25.81
CA LYS A 238 17.48 -4.62 26.02
C LYS A 238 16.75 -4.65 27.37
N LYS A 239 15.50 -5.13 27.37
CA LYS A 239 14.89 -5.81 28.51
C LYS A 239 14.29 -7.11 28.04
#